data_AF-A0A953TDY5-F1
#
_entry.id   AF-A0A953TDY5-F1
#
_cell.length_a   1.000
_cell.length_b   1.000
_cell.length_c   1.000
_cell.angle_alpha   90.00
_cell.angle_beta   90.00
_cell.angle_gamma   90.00
#
_symmetry.space_group_name_H-M   'P 1'
#
loop_
_entity.id
_entity.type
_entity.pdbx_description
1 polymer ?
#
loop_
_entity_poly.entity_id
_entity_poly.type
_entity_poly.pdbx_seq_one_letter_code
_entity_poly.pdbx_strand_id
1 'polypeptide(L)' 'MEKVKVSPKFQVVIPKRIRELLKIKPGQELFVYARDGKLHLEPPRSIKELRGMAKGMKWRDEDRDHTDRF' A
#
# COMPACT_ATOMS: atom_id res chain seq x y z
N MET A 1 -4.15 -19.75 -3.09
CA MET A 1 -3.08 -19.44 -2.12
C MET A 1 -1.79 -19.99 -2.70
N GLU A 2 -0.77 -19.17 -2.89
CA GLU A 2 0.53 -19.62 -3.43
C GLU A 2 1.57 -19.53 -2.31
N LYS A 3 2.32 -20.62 -2.09
CA LYS A 3 3.41 -20.65 -1.11
C LYS A 3 4.71 -20.31 -1.79
N VAL A 4 5.47 -19.42 -1.18
CA VAL A 4 6.79 -18.99 -1.65
C VAL A 4 7.83 -19.31 -0.60
N LYS A 5 9.05 -19.63 -1.03
CA LYS A 5 10.19 -19.83 -0.13
C LYS A 5 11.00 -18.55 -0.04
N VAL A 6 11.59 -18.34 1.13
CA VAL A 6 12.57 -17.28 1.36
C VAL A 6 13.93 -17.79 0.90
N SER A 7 14.63 -17.05 0.05
CA SER A 7 15.97 -17.39 -0.42
C SER A 7 17.01 -17.17 0.70
N PRO A 8 18.25 -17.70 0.57
CA PRO A 8 19.32 -17.46 1.56
C PRO A 8 19.65 -15.97 1.78
N LYS A 9 19.34 -15.13 0.80
CA LYS A 9 19.49 -13.66 0.88
C LYS A 9 18.21 -12.96 1.34
N PHE A 10 17.29 -13.69 1.96
CA PHE A 10 16.00 -13.20 2.44
C PHE A 10 15.10 -12.62 1.33
N GLN A 11 15.29 -13.06 0.08
CA GLN A 11 14.44 -12.62 -1.03
C GLN A 11 13.24 -13.54 -1.19
N VAL A 12 12.08 -12.96 -1.52
CA VAL A 12 10.87 -13.69 -1.84
C VAL A 12 10.50 -13.41 -3.29
N VAL A 13 10.30 -14.47 -4.08
CA VAL A 13 9.83 -14.33 -5.46
C VAL A 13 8.35 -14.01 -5.47
N ILE A 14 7.95 -12.90 -6.09
CA ILE A 14 6.54 -12.55 -6.29
C ILE A 14 5.98 -13.45 -7.40
N PRO A 15 4.99 -14.31 -7.14
CA PRO A 15 4.47 -15.24 -8.14
C PRO A 15 3.85 -14.52 -9.34
N LYS A 16 3.86 -15.17 -10.51
CA LYS A 16 3.40 -14.59 -11.78
C LYS A 16 1.97 -14.03 -11.67
N ARG A 17 1.04 -14.79 -11.09
CA ARG A 17 -0.35 -14.38 -10.93
C ARG A 17 -0.51 -13.09 -10.13
N ILE A 18 0.30 -12.92 -9.07
CA ILE A 18 0.27 -11.71 -8.24
C ILE A 18 0.89 -10.52 -8.98
N ARG A 19 1.98 -10.72 -9.73
CA ARG A 19 2.58 -9.68 -10.57
C ARG A 19 1.60 -9.14 -11.60
N GLU A 20 0.85 -10.02 -12.26
CA GLU A 20 -0.15 -9.65 -13.26
C GLU A 20 -1.35 -8.92 -12.63
N LEU A 21 -1.88 -9.45 -11.52
CA LEU A 21 -3.00 -8.84 -10.81
C LEU A 21 -2.69 -7.42 -10.32
N LEU A 22 -1.49 -7.22 -9.76
CA LEU A 22 -1.04 -5.93 -9.24
C LEU A 22 -0.29 -5.08 -10.27
N LYS A 23 -0.14 -5.55 -11.51
CA LYS A 23 0.59 -4.90 -12.61
C LYS A 23 2.02 -4.48 -12.24
N ILE A 24 2.70 -5.29 -11.43
CA ILE A 24 4.08 -5.03 -10.97
C ILE A 24 5.05 -5.25 -12.13
N LYS A 25 5.92 -4.27 -12.38
CA LYS A 25 6.94 -4.33 -13.44
C LYS A 25 8.32 -4.69 -12.88
N PRO A 26 9.19 -5.36 -13.66
CA PRO A 26 10.59 -5.53 -13.28
C PRO A 26 11.27 -4.18 -13.02
N GLY A 27 12.07 -4.11 -11.95
CA GLY A 27 12.75 -2.87 -11.54
C GLY A 27 11.87 -1.84 -10.81
N GLN A 28 10.59 -2.12 -10.62
CA GLN A 28 9.71 -1.27 -9.82
C GLN A 28 10.07 -1.35 -8.33
N GLU A 29 10.20 -0.19 -7.69
CA GLU A 29 10.38 -0.08 -6.24
C GLU A 29 9.06 -0.34 -5.52
N LEU A 30 9.13 -0.95 -4.33
CA LEU A 30 8.00 -1.22 -3.45
C LEU A 30 8.36 -0.77 -2.03
N PHE A 31 7.38 -0.25 -1.30
CA PHE A 31 7.50 -0.09 0.14
C PHE A 31 7.35 -1.44 0.83
N VAL A 32 8.22 -1.71 1.80
CA VAL A 32 8.19 -2.94 2.61
C VAL A 32 8.15 -2.57 4.08
N TYR A 33 7.16 -3.06 4.80
CA TYR A 33 7.03 -2.81 6.24
C TYR A 33 6.26 -3.94 6.94
N ALA A 34 6.42 -4.05 8.25
CA ALA A 34 5.71 -5.03 9.07
C ALA A 34 4.54 -4.37 9.80
N ARG A 35 3.36 -5.00 9.76
CA ARG A 35 2.17 -4.55 10.49
C ARG A 35 1.28 -5.74 10.81
N ASP A 36 0.81 -5.83 12.06
CA ASP A 36 -0.06 -6.90 12.57
C ASP A 36 0.51 -8.31 12.35
N GLY A 37 1.82 -8.47 12.56
CA GLY A 37 2.53 -9.74 12.36
C GLY A 37 2.65 -10.18 10.89
N LYS A 38 2.34 -9.29 9.94
CA LYS A 38 2.38 -9.57 8.50
C LYS A 38 3.38 -8.65 7.81
N LEU A 39 4.05 -9.19 6.78
CA LEU A 39 4.86 -8.40 5.86
C LEU A 39 3.94 -7.77 4.81
N HIS A 40 4.01 -6.45 4.66
CA HIS A 40 3.29 -5.69 3.65
C HIS A 40 4.25 -5.22 2.57
N LEU A 41 3.77 -5.28 1.33
CA LEU A 41 4.45 -4.85 0.12
C LEU A 41 3.49 -3.95 -0.66
N GLU A 42 3.85 -2.68 -0.82
CA GLU A 42 2.97 -1.70 -1.46
C GLU A 42 3.68 -0.97 -2.61
N PRO A 43 3.01 -0.79 -3.76
CA PRO A 43 3.54 0.07 -4.81
C PRO A 43 3.54 1.53 -4.37
N PRO A 44 4.63 2.29 -4.61
CA PRO A 44 4.64 3.71 -4.33
C PRO A 44 3.57 4.39 -5.20
N ARG A 45 2.67 5.12 -4.55
CA ARG A 45 1.69 5.97 -5.21
C ARG A 45 2.22 7.39 -5.26
N SER A 46 2.18 8.00 -6.43
CA SER A 46 2.53 9.41 -6.56
C SER A 46 1.47 10.28 -5.86
N ILE A 47 1.89 11.42 -5.32
CA ILE A 47 0.96 12.42 -4.76
C ILE A 47 -0.08 12.86 -5.82
N LYS A 48 0.29 12.83 -7.10
CA LYS A 48 -0.61 13.13 -8.22
C LYS A 48 -1.77 12.14 -8.30
N GLU A 49 -1.54 10.85 -8.08
CA GLU A 49 -2.59 9.82 -8.07
C GLU A 49 -3.53 9.94 -6.88
N LEU A 50 -3.08 10.55 -5.77
CA LEU A 50 -3.91 10.81 -4.59
C LEU A 50 -4.81 12.04 -4.77
N ARG A 51 -4.60 12.84 -5.83
CA ARG A 51 -5.38 14.06 -6.04
C ARG A 51 -6.86 13.72 -6.25
N GLY A 52 -7.70 14.26 -5.37
CA GLY A 52 -9.14 14.03 -5.42
C GLY A 52 -9.60 12.74 -4.75
N MET A 53 -8.73 12.02 -4.03
CA MET A 53 -9.13 10.79 -3.30
C MET A 53 -10.25 11.03 -2.28
N ALA A 54 -10.36 12.24 -1.73
CA ALA A 54 -11.42 12.63 -0.79
C ALA A 54 -12.53 13.47 -1.44
N LYS A 55 -12.61 13.50 -2.78
CA LYS A 55 -13.63 14.30 -3.49
C LYS A 55 -15.02 13.74 -3.15
N GLY A 56 -15.88 14.61 -2.59
CA GLY A 56 -17.24 14.23 -2.18
C GLY A 56 -17.35 13.70 -0.75
N MET A 57 -16.26 13.71 0.01
CA MET A 57 -16.33 13.50 1.47
C MET A 57 -17.23 14.59 2.08
N LYS A 58 -18.19 14.16 2.88
CA LYS A 58 -19.06 15.05 3.67
C LYS A 58 -18.61 15.00 5.11
N TRP A 59 -18.44 16.16 5.70
CA TRP A 59 -18.21 16.31 7.13
C TRP A 59 -19.49 15.95 7.89
N ARG A 60 -19.32 15.33 9.05
CA ARG A 60 -20.37 15.07 10.04
C ARG A 60 -20.21 16.06 11.18
N ASP A 61 -21.29 16.34 11.90
CA ASP A 61 -21.29 17.29 13.02
C ASP A 61 -20.37 16.85 14.18
N GLU A 62 -20.07 15.55 14.26
CA GLU A 62 -19.14 14.96 15.22
C GLU A 62 -17.67 14.98 14.78
N ASP A 63 -17.38 15.32 13.52
CA ASP A 63 -16.01 15.39 13.02
C ASP A 63 -15.32 16.64 13.58
N ARG A 64 -14.06 16.49 14.03
CA ARG A 64 -13.29 17.56 14.69
C ARG A 64 -12.95 18.69 13.71
N ASP A 65 -13.32 19.93 14.05
CA ASP A 65 -12.97 21.12 13.28
C ASP A 65 -11.56 21.64 13.65
N HIS A 66 -11.00 22.51 12.81
CA HIS A 66 -9.77 23.24 13.13
C HIS A 66 -9.91 24.05 14.42
N THR A 67 -11.09 24.61 14.71
CA THR A 67 -11.34 25.38 15.95
C THR A 67 -11.26 24.56 17.22
N ASP A 68 -11.36 23.22 17.13
CA ASP A 68 -11.30 22.32 18.29
C ASP A 68 -9.87 21.91 18.66
N ARG A 69 -8.85 22.50 18.03
CA ARG A 69 -7.43 22.30 18.36
C ARG A 69 -7.03 23.21 19.53
N PHE A 70 -7.52 22.89 20.72
CA PHE A 70 -6.93 23.37 21.97
C PHE A 70 -5.72 22.51 22.34
#